data_AF-A0A1P8YAY9-F1
#
_entry.id   AF-A0A1P8YAY9-F1
#
_cell.length_a   1.000
_cell.length_b   1.000
_cell.length_c   1.000
_cell.angle_alpha   90.00
_cell.angle_beta   90.00
_cell.angle_gamma   90.00
#
_symmetry.space_group_name_H-M   'P 1'
#
loop_
_entity.id
_entity.type
_entity.pdbx_description
1 polymer ?
#
loop_
_entity_poly.entity_id
_entity_poly.type
_entity_poly.pdbx_seq_one_letter_code
_entity_poly.pdbx_strand_id
1 'polypeptide(L)'
;MVVDSDLVAREVVEPGTEGLAALVAEFGDSILQPDGRLDRPALAAVAFGDDEARARLNAVVHPLVGRRTTELVESAGADAVVVQDIPLLVEGRMGALFNLVLVVYVDAEERVRRLVELRGMPEHDARARLAAQATDDQRRAAADVWLDNSGPQGGLDAEVKALWEQRLVPFEENLRTGTVVRVRPVLAPADPTWPDQARRLIERLWLACGAGALRIDHVGSTSVPGLEAKDVIDVQITVSSIAAADALAGPLAAAGFPRIESITRDDPKPDYAIGGESDPALWDKRIHGGADPGRPVEISLRVDGWPGQRFALLLRDWLRADAAARAEFLEVKRVAVRWAAADAHTDEATVTYAAALAPWFDLGYQRAWEWAERSGWSLS
;
A
#
# COMPACT_ATOMS: atom_id res chain seq x y z
N MET A 1 17.18 11.07 5.54
CA MET A 1 17.58 11.91 4.39
C MET A 1 16.33 12.46 3.73
N VAL A 2 16.34 13.69 3.23
CA VAL A 2 15.21 14.28 2.48
C VAL A 2 15.64 14.50 1.04
N VAL A 3 14.84 14.00 0.09
CA VAL A 3 15.00 14.24 -1.34
C VAL A 3 13.81 15.09 -1.78
N ASP A 4 14.07 16.34 -2.13
CA ASP A 4 13.06 17.27 -2.61
C ASP A 4 13.00 17.20 -4.14
N SER A 5 11.86 16.75 -4.68
CA SER A 5 11.70 16.55 -6.12
C SER A 5 11.79 17.85 -6.91
N ASP A 6 11.36 18.98 -6.33
CA ASP A 6 11.48 20.29 -6.97
C ASP A 6 12.95 20.70 -7.05
N LEU A 7 13.73 20.49 -5.98
CA LEU A 7 15.17 20.75 -5.99
C LEU A 7 15.89 19.88 -7.02
N VAL A 8 15.60 18.57 -7.05
CA VAL A 8 16.16 17.64 -8.05
C VAL A 8 15.81 18.10 -9.47
N ALA A 9 14.56 18.50 -9.72
CA ALA A 9 14.14 19.05 -11.01
C ALA A 9 14.85 20.36 -11.38
N ARG A 10 15.41 21.11 -10.40
CA ARG A 10 16.28 22.26 -10.69
C ARG A 10 17.71 21.82 -11.02
N GLU A 11 18.27 20.93 -10.22
CA GLU A 11 19.64 20.44 -10.38
C GLU A 11 19.89 19.87 -11.78
N VAL A 12 18.96 19.06 -12.30
CA VAL A 12 19.13 18.38 -13.59
C VAL A 12 19.08 19.30 -14.81
N VAL A 13 18.78 20.59 -14.62
CA VAL A 13 18.74 21.62 -15.68
C VAL A 13 19.61 22.84 -15.35
N GLU A 14 20.55 22.70 -14.40
CA GLU A 14 21.54 23.76 -14.14
C GLU A 14 22.56 23.88 -15.31
N PRO A 15 23.25 25.03 -15.45
CA PRO A 15 24.26 25.22 -16.48
C PRO A 15 25.31 24.10 -16.52
N GLY A 16 25.57 23.58 -17.72
CA GLY A 16 26.54 22.51 -17.96
C GLY A 16 25.99 21.08 -17.80
N THR A 17 24.70 20.92 -17.47
CA THR A 17 24.02 19.62 -17.42
C THR A 17 23.53 19.17 -18.80
N GLU A 18 23.37 17.85 -18.97
CA GLU A 18 22.75 17.30 -20.18
C GLU A 18 21.28 17.72 -20.32
N GLY A 19 20.57 17.95 -19.20
CA GLY A 19 19.17 18.34 -19.22
C GLY A 19 18.95 19.73 -19.76
N LEU A 20 19.78 20.70 -19.36
CA LEU A 20 19.70 22.04 -19.95
C LEU A 20 20.02 22.02 -21.45
N ALA A 21 21.05 21.27 -21.86
CA ALA A 21 21.40 21.14 -23.27
C ALA A 21 20.28 20.50 -24.10
N ALA A 22 19.61 19.47 -23.56
CA ALA A 22 18.48 18.82 -24.20
C ALA A 22 17.26 19.75 -24.32
N LEU A 23 16.96 20.54 -23.28
CA LEU A 23 15.89 21.52 -23.33
C LEU A 23 16.16 22.63 -24.35
N VAL A 24 17.40 23.10 -24.45
CA VAL A 24 17.79 24.10 -25.45
C VAL A 24 17.68 23.53 -26.86
N ALA A 25 18.06 22.27 -27.07
CA ALA A 25 17.90 21.60 -28.37
C ALA A 25 16.42 21.47 -28.77
N GLU A 26 15.52 21.28 -27.80
CA GLU A 26 14.08 21.08 -28.03
C GLU A 26 13.31 22.40 -28.19
N PHE A 27 13.57 23.40 -27.33
CA PHE A 27 12.78 24.63 -27.25
C PHE A 27 13.53 25.90 -27.70
N GLY A 28 14.80 25.76 -28.08
CA GLY A 28 15.65 26.84 -28.56
C GLY A 28 16.24 27.72 -27.45
N ASP A 29 17.19 28.57 -27.81
CA ASP A 29 17.94 29.43 -26.87
C ASP A 29 17.08 30.48 -26.14
N SER A 30 15.84 30.72 -26.58
CA SER A 30 14.93 31.68 -25.94
C SER A 30 14.52 31.29 -24.51
N ILE A 31 14.80 30.06 -24.09
CA ILE A 31 14.58 29.60 -22.72
C ILE A 31 15.76 29.91 -21.79
N LEU A 32 16.80 30.61 -22.26
CA LEU A 32 17.99 30.94 -21.47
C LEU A 32 17.99 32.40 -21.02
N GLN A 33 18.49 32.61 -19.81
CA GLN A 33 18.86 33.92 -19.29
C GLN A 33 20.23 34.35 -19.87
N PRO A 34 20.60 35.64 -19.80
CA PRO A 34 21.88 36.13 -20.31
C PRO A 34 23.12 35.48 -19.68
N ASP A 35 22.99 34.89 -18.50
CA ASP A 35 24.07 34.17 -17.79
C ASP A 35 24.14 32.67 -18.14
N GLY A 36 23.29 32.20 -19.07
CA GLY A 36 23.22 30.82 -19.51
C GLY A 36 22.38 29.90 -18.62
N ARG A 37 21.70 30.42 -17.60
CA ARG A 37 20.74 29.66 -16.78
C ARG A 37 19.39 29.52 -17.47
N LEU A 38 18.60 28.54 -17.05
CA LEU A 38 17.23 28.38 -17.50
C LEU A 38 16.34 29.57 -17.05
N ASP A 39 15.68 30.20 -18.01
CA ASP A 39 14.55 31.11 -17.78
C ASP A 39 13.27 30.27 -17.65
N ARG A 40 12.88 29.98 -16.40
CA ARG A 40 11.70 29.16 -16.09
C ARG A 40 10.39 29.80 -16.58
N PRO A 41 10.15 31.12 -16.39
CA PRO A 41 9.02 31.79 -17.03
C PRO A 41 8.98 31.62 -18.55
N ALA A 42 10.10 31.78 -19.25
CA ALA A 42 10.15 31.62 -20.70
C ALA A 42 9.88 30.16 -21.11
N LEU A 43 10.50 29.18 -20.44
CA LEU A 43 10.21 27.77 -20.66
C LEU A 43 8.73 27.45 -20.39
N ALA A 44 8.16 27.99 -19.32
CA ALA A 44 6.76 27.76 -18.98
C ALA A 44 5.81 28.31 -20.06
N ALA A 45 6.10 29.48 -20.61
CA ALA A 45 5.31 30.10 -21.67
C ALA A 45 5.31 29.25 -22.96
N VAL A 46 6.43 28.61 -23.30
CA VAL A 46 6.53 27.75 -24.51
C VAL A 46 6.08 26.31 -24.27
N ALA A 47 6.25 25.78 -23.05
CA ALA A 47 5.99 24.36 -22.76
C ALA A 47 4.58 24.09 -22.20
N PHE A 48 3.93 25.06 -21.54
CA PHE A 48 2.59 24.88 -20.97
C PHE A 48 1.48 25.54 -21.79
N GLY A 49 1.81 26.10 -22.96
CA GLY A 49 0.84 26.61 -23.93
C GLY A 49 0.14 25.52 -24.74
N ASP A 50 0.72 24.32 -24.83
CA ASP A 50 0.15 23.18 -25.54
C ASP A 50 0.53 21.82 -24.89
N ASP A 51 -0.33 20.81 -25.02
CA ASP A 51 -0.14 19.50 -24.39
C ASP A 51 1.01 18.68 -24.99
N GLU A 52 1.32 18.87 -26.26
CA GLU A 52 2.42 18.21 -26.97
C GLU A 52 3.77 18.75 -26.49
N ALA A 53 3.94 20.07 -26.38
CA ALA A 53 5.12 20.71 -25.81
C ALA A 53 5.33 20.31 -24.35
N ARG A 54 4.24 20.23 -23.57
CA ARG A 54 4.30 19.73 -22.20
C ARG A 54 4.78 18.27 -22.14
N ALA A 55 4.31 17.43 -23.07
CA ALA A 55 4.77 16.06 -23.18
C ALA A 55 6.26 15.97 -23.57
N ARG A 56 6.73 16.80 -24.50
CA ARG A 56 8.16 16.86 -24.89
C ARG A 56 9.06 17.33 -23.75
N LEU A 57 8.64 18.37 -23.00
CA LEU A 57 9.33 18.81 -21.78
C LEU A 57 9.45 17.66 -20.78
N ASN A 58 8.33 16.99 -20.48
CA ASN A 58 8.31 15.89 -19.51
C ASN A 58 9.18 14.70 -19.97
N ALA A 59 9.21 14.40 -21.27
CA ALA A 59 10.04 13.34 -21.83
C ALA A 59 11.54 13.60 -21.66
N VAL A 60 11.98 14.87 -21.66
CA VAL A 60 13.37 15.25 -21.38
C VAL A 60 13.65 15.21 -19.88
N VAL A 61 12.78 15.82 -19.06
CA VAL A 61 13.09 16.07 -17.64
C VAL A 61 12.86 14.84 -16.76
N HIS A 62 11.79 14.08 -16.97
CA HIS A 62 11.42 12.99 -16.06
C HIS A 62 12.50 11.89 -15.94
N PRO A 63 13.14 11.41 -17.03
CA PRO A 63 14.20 10.40 -16.91
C PRO A 63 15.41 10.90 -16.11
N LEU A 64 15.77 12.18 -16.27
CA LEU A 64 16.89 12.81 -15.56
C LEU A 64 16.60 12.95 -14.07
N VAL A 65 15.40 13.43 -13.73
CA VAL A 65 14.93 13.51 -12.34
C VAL A 65 14.91 12.11 -11.72
N GLY A 66 14.37 11.11 -12.41
CA GLY A 66 14.33 9.73 -11.93
C GLY A 66 15.72 9.19 -11.62
N ARG A 67 16.68 9.33 -12.55
CA ARG A 67 18.08 8.89 -12.35
C ARG A 67 18.72 9.59 -11.16
N ARG A 68 18.59 10.92 -11.06
CA ARG A 68 19.17 11.69 -9.96
C ARG A 68 18.55 11.31 -8.60
N THR A 69 17.24 11.10 -8.56
CA THR A 69 16.56 10.61 -7.36
C THR A 69 17.07 9.23 -6.95
N THR A 70 17.23 8.30 -7.90
CA THR A 70 17.83 6.98 -7.64
C THR A 70 19.24 7.10 -7.07
N GLU A 71 20.12 7.90 -7.67
CA GLU A 71 21.48 8.14 -7.16
C GLU A 71 21.47 8.66 -5.72
N LEU A 72 20.59 9.62 -5.40
CA LEU A 72 20.45 10.15 -4.05
C LEU A 72 19.99 9.07 -3.07
N VAL A 73 18.96 8.31 -3.43
CA VAL A 73 18.42 7.21 -2.62
C VAL A 73 19.49 6.14 -2.36
N GLU A 74 20.22 5.73 -3.40
CA GLU A 74 21.28 4.71 -3.30
C GLU A 74 22.51 5.20 -2.52
N SER A 75 22.74 6.52 -2.46
CA SER A 75 23.80 7.11 -1.62
C SER A 75 23.47 7.16 -0.13
N ALA A 76 22.21 6.89 0.25
CA ALA A 76 21.81 6.86 1.64
C ALA A 76 22.48 5.69 2.39
N GLY A 77 22.69 5.87 3.70
CA GLY A 77 23.13 4.77 4.57
C GLY A 77 22.14 3.60 4.53
N ALA A 78 22.62 2.37 4.75
CA ALA A 78 21.78 1.18 4.73
C ALA A 78 20.67 1.18 5.79
N ASP A 79 20.82 2.00 6.83
CA ASP A 79 19.88 2.22 7.94
C ASP A 79 19.11 3.56 7.83
N ALA A 80 19.22 4.25 6.69
CA ALA A 80 18.62 5.55 6.51
C ALA A 80 17.16 5.45 6.05
N VAL A 81 16.27 6.18 6.73
CA VAL A 81 14.94 6.50 6.19
C VAL A 81 15.07 7.64 5.19
N VAL A 82 14.63 7.40 3.95
CA VAL A 82 14.61 8.39 2.87
C VAL A 82 13.19 8.93 2.70
N VAL A 83 13.01 10.23 2.93
CA VAL A 83 11.75 10.93 2.70
C VAL A 83 11.84 11.65 1.36
N GLN A 84 10.97 11.30 0.42
CA GLN A 84 10.88 11.98 -0.87
C GLN A 84 9.68 12.93 -0.87
N ASP A 85 9.93 14.24 -1.00
CA ASP A 85 8.88 15.25 -1.12
C ASP A 85 8.46 15.35 -2.60
N ILE A 86 7.24 14.93 -2.91
CA ILE A 86 6.71 14.78 -4.27
C ILE A 86 5.34 15.48 -4.36
N PRO A 87 5.27 16.72 -4.88
CA PRO A 87 4.03 17.49 -4.93
C PRO A 87 2.89 16.84 -5.72
N LEU A 88 3.21 16.05 -6.74
CA LEU A 88 2.26 15.40 -7.65
C LEU A 88 2.12 13.89 -7.40
N LEU A 89 2.45 13.41 -6.19
CA LEU A 89 2.43 11.97 -5.86
C LEU A 89 1.05 11.35 -6.10
N VAL A 90 -0.01 12.06 -5.73
CA VAL A 90 -1.39 11.56 -5.81
C VAL A 90 -1.92 11.66 -7.23
N GLU A 91 -1.69 12.79 -7.88
CA GLU A 91 -2.05 13.07 -9.28
C GLU A 91 -1.37 12.07 -10.23
N GLY A 92 -0.10 11.76 -9.97
CA GLY A 92 0.69 10.79 -10.73
C GLY A 92 0.43 9.33 -10.35
N ARG A 93 -0.41 9.05 -9.34
CA ARG A 93 -0.67 7.69 -8.81
C ARG A 93 0.62 6.94 -8.44
N MET A 94 1.57 7.65 -7.85
CA MET A 94 2.92 7.13 -7.58
C MET A 94 3.03 6.37 -6.25
N GLY A 95 1.97 6.32 -5.44
CA GLY A 95 2.02 5.76 -4.09
C GLY A 95 2.55 4.33 -4.00
N ALA A 96 2.27 3.50 -5.01
CA ALA A 96 2.74 2.12 -5.06
C ALA A 96 4.27 1.97 -5.16
N LEU A 97 4.99 3.02 -5.57
CA LEU A 97 6.45 3.03 -5.66
C LEU A 97 7.14 3.14 -4.29
N PHE A 98 6.38 3.44 -3.23
CA PHE A 98 6.91 3.74 -1.89
C PHE A 98 6.48 2.69 -0.87
N ASN A 99 7.33 2.47 0.14
CA ASN A 99 6.99 1.59 1.26
C ASN A 99 5.85 2.18 2.11
N LEU A 100 5.73 3.51 2.17
CA LEU A 100 4.72 4.24 2.94
C LEU A 100 4.46 5.63 2.32
N VAL A 101 3.19 6.01 2.21
CA VAL A 101 2.78 7.36 1.77
C VAL A 101 2.28 8.19 2.95
N LEU A 102 2.94 9.33 3.19
CA LEU A 102 2.54 10.33 4.18
C LEU A 102 1.95 11.54 3.47
N VAL A 103 0.74 11.94 3.85
CA VAL A 103 0.11 13.18 3.39
C VAL A 103 -0.06 14.15 4.55
N VAL A 104 0.41 15.38 4.34
CA VAL A 104 0.13 16.51 5.22
C VAL A 104 -1.09 17.26 4.67
N TYR A 105 -2.13 17.33 5.49
CA TYR A 105 -3.39 17.98 5.18
C TYR A 105 -3.51 19.32 5.89
N VAL A 106 -4.23 20.25 5.26
CA VAL A 106 -4.69 21.50 5.85
C VAL A 106 -6.05 21.82 5.25
N ASP A 107 -6.99 22.30 6.05
CA ASP A 107 -8.29 22.76 5.56
C ASP A 107 -8.16 23.72 4.37
N ALA A 108 -9.07 23.61 3.39
CA ALA A 108 -9.01 24.37 2.14
C ALA A 108 -8.92 25.89 2.36
N GLU A 109 -9.75 26.44 3.24
CA GLU A 109 -9.75 27.88 3.53
C GLU A 109 -8.47 28.32 4.25
N GLU A 110 -7.90 27.47 5.11
CA GLU A 110 -6.63 27.75 5.78
C GLU A 110 -5.45 27.68 4.81
N ARG A 111 -5.45 26.76 3.83
CA ARG A 111 -4.49 26.75 2.72
C ARG A 111 -4.55 28.04 1.91
N VAL A 112 -5.75 28.50 1.55
CA VAL A 112 -5.94 29.77 0.83
C VAL A 112 -5.42 30.94 1.64
N ARG A 113 -5.79 31.03 2.93
CA ARG A 113 -5.30 32.08 3.84
C ARG A 113 -3.78 32.11 3.88
N ARG A 114 -3.12 30.96 4.07
CA ARG A 114 -1.64 30.86 4.10
C ARG A 114 -1.00 31.29 2.78
N LEU A 115 -1.57 30.91 1.63
CA LEU A 115 -1.08 31.35 0.31
C LEU A 115 -1.22 32.87 0.11
N VAL A 116 -2.32 33.46 0.56
CA VAL A 116 -2.55 34.90 0.46
C VAL A 116 -1.62 35.67 1.42
N GLU A 117 -1.67 35.36 2.71
CA GLU A 117 -1.00 36.14 3.74
C GLU A 117 0.52 35.93 3.78
N LEU A 118 0.99 34.69 3.57
CA LEU A 118 2.40 34.36 3.73
C LEU A 118 3.17 34.35 2.40
N ARG A 119 2.48 34.16 1.28
CA ARG A 119 3.09 34.12 -0.07
C ARG A 119 2.67 35.27 -0.97
N GLY A 120 1.77 36.16 -0.51
CA GLY A 120 1.31 37.31 -1.29
C GLY A 120 0.54 36.94 -2.56
N MET A 121 -0.01 35.73 -2.61
CA MET A 121 -0.75 35.24 -3.78
C MET A 121 -2.14 35.91 -3.83
N PRO A 122 -2.61 36.40 -4.99
CA PRO A 122 -4.01 36.79 -5.15
C PRO A 122 -4.94 35.62 -4.79
N GLU A 123 -6.01 35.89 -4.04
CA GLU A 123 -6.89 34.82 -3.56
C GLU A 123 -7.48 33.97 -4.70
N HIS A 124 -7.88 34.61 -5.80
CA HIS A 124 -8.43 33.91 -6.96
C HIS A 124 -7.42 32.93 -7.59
N ASP A 125 -6.14 33.30 -7.65
CA ASP A 125 -5.06 32.42 -8.10
C ASP A 125 -4.83 31.26 -7.13
N ALA A 126 -4.85 31.52 -5.82
CA ALA A 126 -4.72 30.48 -4.79
C ALA A 126 -5.83 29.43 -4.93
N ARG A 127 -7.08 29.87 -5.06
CA ARG A 127 -8.24 28.99 -5.25
C ARG A 127 -8.16 28.20 -6.56
N ALA A 128 -7.76 28.85 -7.65
CA ALA A 128 -7.59 28.19 -8.95
C ALA A 128 -6.52 27.08 -8.88
N ARG A 129 -5.40 27.31 -8.19
CA ARG A 129 -4.36 26.30 -8.00
C ARG A 129 -4.83 25.11 -7.17
N LEU A 130 -5.54 25.36 -6.06
CA LEU A 130 -6.09 24.27 -5.23
C LEU A 130 -7.07 23.41 -6.03
N ALA A 131 -7.92 24.03 -6.86
CA ALA A 131 -8.91 23.33 -7.67
C ALA A 131 -8.29 22.47 -8.79
N ALA A 132 -7.07 22.78 -9.22
CA ALA A 132 -6.37 22.03 -10.26
C ALA A 132 -5.64 20.77 -9.74
N GLN A 133 -5.53 20.61 -8.41
CA GLN A 133 -4.85 19.49 -7.77
C GLN A 133 -5.81 18.37 -7.37
N ALA A 134 -5.27 17.25 -6.90
CA ALA A 134 -6.08 16.17 -6.34
C ALA A 134 -7.02 16.68 -5.23
N THR A 135 -8.18 16.04 -5.08
CA THR A 135 -9.11 16.34 -3.98
C THR A 135 -8.58 15.78 -2.66
N ASP A 136 -9.08 16.28 -1.54
CA ASP A 136 -8.65 15.77 -0.23
C ASP A 136 -9.08 14.32 -0.02
N ASP A 137 -10.21 13.88 -0.60
CA ASP A 137 -10.61 12.47 -0.63
C ASP A 137 -9.61 11.60 -1.39
N GLN A 138 -9.15 12.07 -2.56
CA GLN A 138 -8.12 11.37 -3.34
C GLN A 138 -6.81 11.26 -2.56
N ARG A 139 -6.40 12.35 -1.90
CA ARG A 139 -5.22 12.35 -1.03
C ARG A 139 -5.38 11.40 0.16
N ARG A 140 -6.53 11.42 0.81
CA ARG A 140 -6.83 10.55 1.97
C ARG A 140 -6.81 9.08 1.56
N ALA A 141 -7.36 8.75 0.41
CA ALA A 141 -7.38 7.39 -0.14
C ALA A 141 -5.98 6.89 -0.54
N ALA A 142 -5.03 7.79 -0.83
CA ALA A 142 -3.64 7.48 -1.14
C ALA A 142 -2.72 7.43 0.10
N ALA A 143 -3.15 7.94 1.24
CA ALA A 143 -2.32 8.11 2.43
C ALA A 143 -2.31 6.88 3.37
N ASP A 144 -1.13 6.38 3.71
CA ASP A 144 -0.91 5.44 4.82
C ASP A 144 -0.78 6.14 6.17
N VAL A 145 -0.34 7.40 6.13
CA VAL A 145 -0.30 8.33 7.25
C VAL A 145 -0.91 9.65 6.82
N TRP A 146 -1.82 10.17 7.63
CA TRP A 146 -2.49 11.44 7.40
C TRP A 146 -2.23 12.36 8.58
N LEU A 147 -1.49 13.46 8.36
CA LEU A 147 -1.15 14.44 9.38
C LEU A 147 -1.94 15.72 9.15
N ASP A 148 -2.71 16.17 10.15
CA ASP A 148 -3.49 17.41 10.06
C ASP A 148 -2.68 18.61 10.57
N ASN A 149 -2.27 19.47 9.65
CA ASN A 149 -1.51 20.69 9.90
C ASN A 149 -2.39 21.96 9.90
N SER A 150 -3.70 21.82 10.16
CA SER A 150 -4.62 22.96 10.27
C SER A 150 -4.40 23.77 11.55
N GLY A 151 -3.72 23.19 12.54
CA GLY A 151 -3.31 23.85 13.78
C GLY A 151 -2.21 24.91 13.61
N PRO A 152 -1.75 25.52 14.73
CA PRO A 152 -0.68 26.50 14.73
C PRO A 152 0.68 25.89 14.37
N GLN A 153 1.64 26.73 13.99
CA GLN A 153 3.03 26.31 13.76
C GLN A 153 3.60 25.56 14.98
N GLY A 154 4.25 24.42 14.75
CA GLY A 154 4.76 23.52 15.79
C GLY A 154 3.72 22.54 16.34
N GLY A 155 2.44 22.65 15.94
CA GLY A 155 1.37 21.74 16.38
C GLY A 155 1.57 20.28 15.99
N LEU A 156 2.33 20.02 14.92
CA LEU A 156 2.64 18.67 14.43
C LEU A 156 3.91 18.04 15.04
N ASP A 157 4.73 18.80 15.77
CA ASP A 157 6.07 18.32 16.18
C ASP A 157 5.98 17.04 17.03
N ALA A 158 5.01 16.97 17.93
CA ALA A 158 4.78 15.79 18.77
C ALA A 158 4.25 14.58 17.96
N GLU A 159 3.37 14.82 16.99
CA GLU A 159 2.79 13.77 16.14
C GLU A 159 3.84 13.21 15.18
N VAL A 160 4.64 14.07 14.55
CA VAL A 160 5.76 13.67 13.69
C VAL A 160 6.81 12.91 14.49
N LYS A 161 7.13 13.35 15.71
CA LYS A 161 8.06 12.63 16.59
C LYS A 161 7.53 11.24 16.95
N ALA A 162 6.25 11.13 17.33
CA ALA A 162 5.63 9.85 17.65
C ALA A 162 5.61 8.93 16.42
N LEU A 163 5.25 9.45 15.24
CA LEU A 163 5.28 8.71 13.99
C LEU A 163 6.68 8.17 13.69
N TRP A 164 7.70 9.02 13.87
CA TRP A 164 9.09 8.65 13.65
C TRP A 164 9.52 7.53 14.60
N GLU A 165 9.36 7.72 15.91
CA GLU A 165 9.84 6.80 16.94
C GLU A 165 9.05 5.48 17.00
N GLN A 166 7.75 5.52 16.75
CA GLN A 166 6.84 4.39 16.98
C GLN A 166 6.49 3.62 15.70
N ARG A 167 6.68 4.22 14.52
CA ARG A 167 6.36 3.57 13.23
C ARG A 167 7.53 3.55 12.28
N LEU A 168 8.12 4.70 11.92
CA LEU A 168 9.13 4.75 10.85
C LEU A 168 10.44 4.06 11.23
N VAL A 169 10.95 4.30 12.44
CA VAL A 169 12.18 3.64 12.92
C VAL A 169 11.99 2.13 13.06
N PRO A 170 10.95 1.60 13.73
CA PRO A 170 10.73 0.16 13.78
C PRO A 170 10.42 -0.44 12.40
N PHE A 171 9.75 0.30 11.51
CA PHE A 171 9.50 -0.18 10.14
C PHE A 171 10.79 -0.34 9.35
N GLU A 172 11.69 0.65 9.37
CA GLU A 172 13.03 0.53 8.77
C GLU A 172 13.76 -0.70 9.31
N GLU A 173 13.81 -0.85 10.64
CA GLU A 173 14.53 -1.96 11.26
C GLU A 173 13.96 -3.31 10.84
N ASN A 174 12.62 -3.42 10.81
CA ASN A 174 11.94 -4.62 10.35
C ASN A 174 12.21 -4.90 8.86
N LEU A 175 12.22 -3.88 8.00
CA LEU A 175 12.55 -4.04 6.58
C LEU A 175 13.97 -4.59 6.41
N ARG A 176 14.95 -3.95 7.05
CA ARG A 176 16.36 -4.31 6.96
C ARG A 176 16.66 -5.69 7.52
N THR A 177 15.96 -6.09 8.58
CA THR A 177 16.14 -7.40 9.23
C THR A 177 15.24 -8.50 8.68
N GLY A 178 14.29 -8.17 7.79
CA GLY A 178 13.29 -9.12 7.30
C GLY A 178 12.30 -9.57 8.39
N THR A 179 12.02 -8.72 9.38
CA THR A 179 11.13 -9.03 10.49
C THR A 179 9.68 -8.74 10.12
N VAL A 180 8.81 -9.72 10.38
CA VAL A 180 7.35 -9.58 10.22
C VAL A 180 6.74 -9.06 11.51
N VAL A 181 5.85 -8.07 11.39
CA VAL A 181 5.04 -7.59 12.52
C VAL A 181 3.98 -8.62 12.88
N ARG A 182 4.00 -9.08 14.12
CA ARG A 182 2.98 -9.96 14.71
C ARG A 182 2.06 -9.15 15.62
N VAL A 183 0.76 -9.34 15.47
CA VAL A 183 -0.24 -8.70 16.34
C VAL A 183 -1.05 -9.73 17.11
N ARG A 184 -1.41 -9.35 18.34
CA ARG A 184 -2.32 -10.16 19.14
C ARG A 184 -3.70 -10.22 18.47
N PRO A 185 -4.40 -11.36 18.56
CA PRO A 185 -5.74 -11.51 18.01
C PRO A 185 -6.76 -10.78 18.90
N VAL A 186 -6.89 -9.47 18.70
CA VAL A 186 -7.91 -8.62 19.34
C VAL A 186 -8.90 -8.19 18.27
N LEU A 187 -10.21 -8.19 18.58
CA LEU A 187 -11.22 -7.67 17.65
C LEU A 187 -11.33 -6.16 17.76
N ALA A 188 -11.26 -5.50 16.61
CA ALA A 188 -11.63 -4.12 16.41
C ALA A 188 -13.01 -4.03 15.74
N PRO A 189 -13.74 -2.92 15.96
CA PRO A 189 -14.89 -2.56 15.13
C PRO A 189 -14.53 -2.56 13.64
N ALA A 190 -15.52 -2.79 12.78
CA ALA A 190 -15.30 -2.70 11.33
C ALA A 190 -14.84 -1.28 10.95
N ASP A 191 -13.68 -1.17 10.32
CA ASP A 191 -13.13 0.10 9.84
C ASP A 191 -13.57 0.33 8.37
N PRO A 192 -14.32 1.40 8.05
CA PRO A 192 -14.75 1.70 6.69
C PRO A 192 -13.58 2.00 5.75
N THR A 193 -12.37 2.25 6.26
CA THR A 193 -11.17 2.56 5.47
C THR A 193 -10.34 1.33 5.09
N TRP A 194 -10.63 0.13 5.65
CA TRP A 194 -9.94 -1.11 5.26
C TRP A 194 -9.92 -1.38 3.75
N PRO A 195 -11.01 -1.15 2.98
CA PRO A 195 -10.97 -1.33 1.53
C PRO A 195 -9.92 -0.45 0.83
N ASP A 196 -9.77 0.81 1.24
CA ASP A 196 -8.76 1.71 0.67
C ASP A 196 -7.35 1.33 1.08
N GLN A 197 -7.15 0.92 2.34
CA GLN A 197 -5.88 0.40 2.81
C GLN A 197 -5.47 -0.86 2.04
N ALA A 198 -6.41 -1.78 1.81
CA ALA A 198 -6.19 -2.99 1.03
C ALA A 198 -5.90 -2.68 -0.44
N ARG A 199 -6.58 -1.69 -1.04
CA ARG A 199 -6.29 -1.24 -2.41
C ARG A 199 -4.86 -0.73 -2.56
N ARG A 200 -4.40 0.14 -1.65
CA ARG A 200 -2.99 0.62 -1.66
C ARG A 200 -1.99 -0.52 -1.49
N LEU A 201 -2.28 -1.47 -0.61
CA LEU A 201 -1.46 -2.67 -0.44
C LEU A 201 -1.42 -3.48 -1.74
N ILE A 202 -2.57 -3.74 -2.38
CA ILE A 202 -2.67 -4.50 -3.62
C ILE A 202 -1.89 -3.82 -4.76
N GLU A 203 -1.97 -2.49 -4.89
CA GLU A 203 -1.19 -1.73 -5.88
C GLU A 203 0.33 -1.92 -5.67
N ARG A 204 0.82 -1.87 -4.43
CA ARG A 204 2.23 -2.17 -4.09
C ARG A 204 2.61 -3.62 -4.40
N LEU A 205 1.73 -4.57 -4.09
CA LEU A 205 1.97 -5.99 -4.35
C LEU A 205 2.00 -6.31 -5.85
N TRP A 206 1.16 -5.65 -6.66
CA TRP A 206 1.22 -5.78 -8.12
C TRP A 206 2.56 -5.32 -8.67
N LEU A 207 3.06 -4.18 -8.19
CA LEU A 207 4.38 -3.68 -8.59
C LEU A 207 5.49 -4.66 -8.18
N ALA A 208 5.46 -5.16 -6.95
CA ALA A 208 6.46 -6.08 -6.42
C ALA A 208 6.46 -7.44 -7.14
N CYS A 209 5.26 -7.96 -7.49
CA CYS A 209 5.14 -9.28 -8.11
C CYS A 209 5.35 -9.26 -9.62
N GLY A 210 5.05 -8.15 -10.29
CA GLY A 210 5.02 -8.07 -11.75
C GLY A 210 4.20 -9.21 -12.36
N ALA A 211 4.74 -9.88 -13.38
CA ALA A 211 4.09 -11.01 -14.05
C ALA A 211 4.01 -12.30 -13.21
N GLY A 212 4.58 -12.33 -12.00
CA GLY A 212 4.53 -13.49 -11.11
C GLY A 212 3.17 -13.70 -10.43
N ALA A 213 2.35 -12.65 -10.33
CA ALA A 213 0.99 -12.72 -9.81
C ALA A 213 -0.03 -12.83 -10.96
N LEU A 214 -0.95 -13.78 -10.85
CA LEU A 214 -2.08 -13.94 -11.79
C LEU A 214 -3.27 -13.07 -11.39
N ARG A 215 -3.50 -12.94 -10.08
CA ARG A 215 -4.49 -12.04 -9.46
C ARG A 215 -4.11 -11.76 -8.01
N ILE A 216 -4.54 -10.62 -7.50
CA ILE A 216 -4.32 -10.21 -6.11
C ILE A 216 -5.63 -9.70 -5.53
N ASP A 217 -6.08 -10.29 -4.43
CA ASP A 217 -7.40 -10.08 -3.86
C ASP A 217 -7.33 -9.76 -2.37
N HIS A 218 -8.12 -8.78 -1.93
CA HIS A 218 -8.43 -8.59 -0.51
C HIS A 218 -9.35 -9.73 -0.06
N VAL A 219 -8.92 -10.48 0.95
CA VAL A 219 -9.62 -11.64 1.52
C VAL A 219 -9.71 -11.50 3.04
N GLY A 220 -10.11 -12.57 3.74
CA GLY A 220 -10.21 -12.57 5.20
C GLY A 220 -11.32 -11.65 5.71
N SER A 221 -11.34 -11.43 7.02
CA SER A 221 -12.47 -10.75 7.67
C SER A 221 -12.56 -9.26 7.36
N THR A 222 -11.42 -8.58 7.18
CA THR A 222 -11.38 -7.13 6.87
C THR A 222 -11.93 -6.82 5.49
N SER A 223 -12.08 -7.83 4.62
CA SER A 223 -12.73 -7.70 3.31
C SER A 223 -14.26 -7.82 3.36
N VAL A 224 -14.85 -8.14 4.51
CA VAL A 224 -16.30 -8.32 4.68
C VAL A 224 -16.92 -7.07 5.35
N PRO A 225 -17.76 -6.29 4.65
CA PRO A 225 -18.33 -5.07 5.21
C PRO A 225 -19.08 -5.30 6.52
N GLY A 226 -18.77 -4.48 7.53
CA GLY A 226 -19.44 -4.49 8.84
C GLY A 226 -19.02 -5.64 9.77
N LEU A 227 -18.07 -6.49 9.39
CA LEU A 227 -17.59 -7.58 10.25
C LEU A 227 -16.45 -7.11 11.16
N GLU A 228 -16.61 -7.24 12.49
CA GLU A 228 -15.51 -7.02 13.44
C GLU A 228 -14.38 -8.02 13.17
N ALA A 229 -13.14 -7.54 13.22
CA ALA A 229 -11.98 -8.33 12.84
C ALA A 229 -10.73 -7.94 13.62
N LYS A 230 -9.72 -8.82 13.58
CA LYS A 230 -8.35 -8.40 13.85
C LYS A 230 -8.02 -7.29 12.85
N ASP A 231 -7.39 -6.21 13.30
CA ASP A 231 -6.91 -5.14 12.41
C ASP A 231 -5.65 -5.61 11.66
N VAL A 232 -5.84 -6.60 10.80
CA VAL A 232 -4.86 -7.23 9.93
C VAL A 232 -5.50 -7.36 8.56
N ILE A 233 -4.88 -6.80 7.54
CA ILE A 233 -5.37 -6.97 6.16
C ILE A 233 -4.84 -8.27 5.60
N ASP A 234 -5.75 -9.18 5.26
CA ASP A 234 -5.42 -10.43 4.58
C ASP A 234 -5.49 -10.24 3.06
N VAL A 235 -4.40 -10.53 2.35
CA VAL A 235 -4.36 -10.54 0.89
C VAL A 235 -4.02 -11.93 0.38
N GLN A 236 -4.68 -12.34 -0.69
CA GLN A 236 -4.28 -13.51 -1.47
C GLN A 236 -3.63 -13.08 -2.77
N ILE A 237 -2.43 -13.58 -3.04
CA ILE A 237 -1.81 -13.54 -4.37
C ILE A 237 -1.98 -14.93 -4.98
N THR A 238 -2.66 -15.01 -6.12
CA THR A 238 -2.75 -16.26 -6.88
C THR A 238 -1.57 -16.36 -7.83
N VAL A 239 -0.88 -17.49 -7.82
CA VAL A 239 0.31 -17.75 -8.63
C VAL A 239 0.12 -19.02 -9.47
N SER A 240 0.95 -19.22 -10.48
CA SER A 240 0.86 -20.40 -11.36
C SER A 240 1.38 -21.69 -10.73
N SER A 241 2.24 -21.60 -9.71
CA SER A 241 2.85 -22.76 -9.05
C SER A 241 3.53 -22.36 -7.73
N ILE A 242 3.87 -23.35 -6.90
CA ILE A 242 4.68 -23.12 -5.69
C ILE A 242 6.07 -22.56 -6.03
N ALA A 243 6.68 -22.98 -7.14
CA ALA A 243 7.95 -22.43 -7.59
C ALA A 243 7.83 -20.93 -7.95
N ALA A 244 6.70 -20.51 -8.54
CA ALA A 244 6.42 -19.09 -8.76
C ALA A 244 6.23 -18.34 -7.44
N ALA A 245 5.59 -18.95 -6.43
CA ALA A 245 5.51 -18.36 -5.09
C ALA A 245 6.89 -18.18 -4.46
N ASP A 246 7.77 -19.18 -4.58
CA ASP A 246 9.14 -19.13 -4.06
C ASP A 246 9.97 -18.03 -4.74
N ALA A 247 9.81 -17.85 -6.06
CA ALA A 247 10.49 -16.80 -6.82
C ALA A 247 10.09 -15.38 -6.40
N LEU A 248 8.89 -15.19 -5.85
CA LEU A 248 8.40 -13.91 -5.34
C LEU A 248 8.96 -13.53 -3.96
N ALA A 249 9.71 -14.41 -3.31
CA ALA A 249 10.16 -14.16 -1.94
C ALA A 249 11.09 -12.93 -1.82
N GLY A 250 12.05 -12.80 -2.73
CA GLY A 250 12.97 -11.66 -2.77
C GLY A 250 12.27 -10.33 -3.10
N PRO A 251 11.52 -10.24 -4.21
CA PRO A 251 10.78 -9.02 -4.57
C PRO A 251 9.79 -8.55 -3.49
N LEU A 252 9.06 -9.48 -2.87
CA LEU A 252 8.14 -9.14 -1.77
C LEU A 252 8.89 -8.66 -0.52
N ALA A 253 9.99 -9.31 -0.14
CA ALA A 253 10.81 -8.87 0.97
C ALA A 253 11.37 -7.45 0.75
N ALA A 254 11.86 -7.15 -0.46
CA ALA A 254 12.33 -5.81 -0.83
C ALA A 254 11.21 -4.74 -0.79
N ALA A 255 9.97 -5.13 -1.10
CA ALA A 255 8.80 -4.27 -0.98
C ALA A 255 8.28 -4.12 0.47
N GLY A 256 8.85 -4.85 1.42
CA GLY A 256 8.53 -4.79 2.84
C GLY A 256 7.59 -5.87 3.36
N PHE A 257 7.53 -6.98 2.64
CA PHE A 257 6.72 -8.14 2.97
C PHE A 257 7.60 -9.38 3.12
N PRO A 258 8.42 -9.49 4.18
CA PRO A 258 9.25 -10.67 4.41
C PRO A 258 8.42 -11.94 4.54
N ARG A 259 9.04 -13.06 4.16
CA ARG A 259 8.43 -14.39 4.20
C ARG A 259 8.38 -14.93 5.62
N ILE A 260 7.31 -15.66 5.94
CA ILE A 260 7.19 -16.42 7.17
C ILE A 260 7.54 -17.88 6.87
N GLU A 261 8.77 -18.28 7.17
CA GLU A 261 9.28 -19.60 6.77
C GLU A 261 8.60 -20.78 7.47
N SER A 262 8.05 -20.56 8.66
CA SER A 262 7.42 -21.62 9.46
C SER A 262 6.07 -22.10 8.92
N ILE A 263 5.46 -21.38 7.97
CA ILE A 263 4.12 -21.69 7.46
C ILE A 263 4.20 -21.93 5.94
N THR A 264 3.98 -23.18 5.55
CA THR A 264 4.09 -23.62 4.14
C THR A 264 2.82 -24.28 3.61
N ARG A 265 1.76 -24.39 4.42
CA ARG A 265 0.54 -25.12 4.09
C ARG A 265 -0.66 -24.63 4.91
N ASP A 266 -1.86 -24.75 4.37
CA ASP A 266 -3.14 -24.68 5.11
C ASP A 266 -3.60 -26.07 5.54
N ASP A 267 -4.40 -26.19 6.60
CA ASP A 267 -4.91 -27.49 7.06
C ASP A 267 -5.77 -28.18 5.98
N PRO A 268 -5.37 -29.37 5.49
CA PRO A 268 -6.13 -30.09 4.48
C PRO A 268 -7.54 -30.41 4.95
N LYS A 269 -8.52 -30.25 4.07
CA LYS A 269 -9.92 -30.60 4.35
C LYS A 269 -10.25 -31.94 3.72
N PRO A 270 -10.97 -32.85 4.42
CA PRO A 270 -11.44 -34.10 3.84
C PRO A 270 -12.14 -33.88 2.49
N ASP A 271 -12.11 -34.90 1.64
CA ASP A 271 -12.95 -34.93 0.45
C ASP A 271 -14.42 -35.04 0.86
N TYR A 272 -15.12 -33.91 0.80
CA TYR A 272 -16.54 -33.80 1.12
C TYR A 272 -17.44 -34.06 -0.10
N ALA A 273 -16.90 -34.58 -1.21
CA ALA A 273 -17.53 -34.67 -2.52
C ALA A 273 -17.85 -33.32 -3.20
N ILE A 274 -17.80 -32.20 -2.45
CA ILE A 274 -17.95 -30.84 -2.95
C ILE A 274 -16.76 -30.01 -2.47
N GLY A 275 -15.88 -29.66 -3.41
CA GLY A 275 -14.75 -28.75 -3.20
C GLY A 275 -13.64 -29.23 -2.24
N GLY A 276 -13.83 -30.32 -1.49
CA GLY A 276 -12.82 -30.89 -0.59
C GLY A 276 -11.70 -31.59 -1.35
N GLU A 277 -10.49 -31.59 -0.78
CA GLU A 277 -9.31 -32.20 -1.39
C GLU A 277 -8.40 -32.74 -0.27
N SER A 278 -8.19 -34.04 -0.25
CA SER A 278 -7.44 -34.70 0.82
C SER A 278 -5.93 -34.75 0.58
N ASP A 279 -5.45 -34.53 -0.66
CA ASP A 279 -4.02 -34.47 -0.96
C ASP A 279 -3.39 -33.24 -0.28
N PRO A 280 -2.53 -33.43 0.73
CA PRO A 280 -1.92 -32.32 1.44
C PRO A 280 -1.05 -31.42 0.55
N ALA A 281 -0.51 -31.94 -0.57
CA ALA A 281 0.32 -31.16 -1.48
C ALA A 281 -0.46 -30.02 -2.14
N LEU A 282 -1.76 -30.20 -2.38
CA LEU A 282 -2.64 -29.19 -2.96
C LEU A 282 -3.05 -28.08 -1.96
N TRP A 283 -2.62 -28.20 -0.71
CA TRP A 283 -2.79 -27.17 0.32
C TRP A 283 -1.48 -26.42 0.61
N ASP A 284 -0.39 -26.75 -0.09
CA ASP A 284 0.84 -25.99 0.03
C ASP A 284 0.61 -24.53 -0.39
N LYS A 285 1.28 -23.62 0.32
CA LYS A 285 1.25 -22.18 0.08
C LYS A 285 2.57 -21.55 0.50
N ARG A 286 2.71 -20.25 0.25
CA ARG A 286 3.66 -19.39 0.96
C ARG A 286 2.91 -18.28 1.66
N ILE A 287 3.46 -17.80 2.76
CA ILE A 287 2.89 -16.65 3.46
C ILE A 287 3.97 -15.63 3.77
N HIS A 288 3.60 -14.37 3.59
CA HIS A 288 4.39 -13.19 3.88
C HIS A 288 3.62 -12.35 4.89
N GLY A 289 4.32 -11.49 5.62
CA GLY A 289 3.70 -10.50 6.49
C GLY A 289 4.35 -9.14 6.34
N GLY A 290 3.66 -8.09 6.80
CA GLY A 290 4.19 -6.72 6.71
C GLY A 290 5.27 -6.43 7.75
N ALA A 291 6.26 -5.64 7.36
CA ALA A 291 7.25 -5.06 8.27
C ALA A 291 6.77 -3.75 8.96
N ASP A 292 5.70 -3.12 8.47
CA ASP A 292 5.15 -1.87 9.01
C ASP A 292 4.29 -2.11 10.27
N PRO A 293 4.71 -1.63 11.47
CA PRO A 293 3.95 -1.83 12.69
C PRO A 293 2.61 -1.08 12.70
N GLY A 294 2.47 -0.01 11.91
CA GLY A 294 1.22 0.76 11.80
C GLY A 294 0.21 0.14 10.85
N ARG A 295 0.59 -0.89 10.08
CA ARG A 295 -0.34 -1.61 9.20
C ARG A 295 0.04 -3.09 9.08
N PRO A 296 -0.36 -3.92 10.05
CA PRO A 296 -0.20 -5.36 9.99
C PRO A 296 -0.94 -5.94 8.78
N VAL A 297 -0.26 -6.82 8.04
CA VAL A 297 -0.82 -7.52 6.88
C VAL A 297 -0.36 -8.97 6.87
N GLU A 298 -1.21 -9.85 6.34
CA GLU A 298 -0.88 -11.24 6.03
C GLU A 298 -1.14 -11.49 4.54
N ILE A 299 -0.14 -12.00 3.83
CA ILE A 299 -0.20 -12.16 2.37
C ILE A 299 0.02 -13.65 2.07
N SER A 300 -1.03 -14.35 1.66
CA SER A 300 -0.96 -15.76 1.28
C SER A 300 -0.78 -15.90 -0.23
N LEU A 301 0.28 -16.57 -0.67
CA LEU A 301 0.50 -16.96 -2.06
C LEU A 301 -0.02 -18.37 -2.25
N ARG A 302 -1.04 -18.55 -3.08
CA ARG A 302 -1.67 -19.85 -3.36
C ARG A 302 -1.72 -20.13 -4.86
N VAL A 303 -1.59 -21.39 -5.23
CA VAL A 303 -1.58 -21.80 -6.63
C VAL A 303 -2.98 -21.72 -7.22
N ASP A 304 -3.09 -21.27 -8.46
CA ASP A 304 -4.35 -21.18 -9.18
C ASP A 304 -5.10 -22.52 -9.22
N GLY A 305 -6.41 -22.45 -8.96
CA GLY A 305 -7.31 -23.60 -8.91
C GLY A 305 -7.19 -24.50 -7.68
N TRP A 306 -6.17 -24.34 -6.83
CA TRP A 306 -5.99 -25.17 -5.62
C TRP A 306 -7.05 -24.88 -4.56
N PRO A 307 -7.41 -25.85 -3.71
CA PRO A 307 -8.51 -25.73 -2.75
C PRO A 307 -8.38 -24.51 -1.83
N GLY A 308 -7.19 -24.28 -1.24
CA GLY A 308 -6.95 -23.11 -0.40
C GLY A 308 -7.10 -21.78 -1.15
N GLN A 309 -6.70 -21.73 -2.43
CA GLN A 309 -6.82 -20.53 -3.28
C GLN A 309 -8.30 -20.19 -3.50
N ARG A 310 -9.10 -21.19 -3.86
CA ARG A 310 -10.52 -21.01 -4.15
C ARG A 310 -11.30 -20.68 -2.88
N PHE A 311 -10.99 -21.38 -1.77
CA PHE A 311 -11.73 -21.22 -0.53
C PHE A 311 -11.57 -19.84 0.11
N ALA A 312 -10.38 -19.23 0.05
CA ALA A 312 -10.18 -17.88 0.61
C ALA A 312 -11.09 -16.82 -0.06
N LEU A 313 -11.31 -16.96 -1.37
CA LEU A 313 -12.18 -16.08 -2.16
C LEU A 313 -13.65 -16.41 -1.93
N LEU A 314 -13.98 -17.70 -1.96
CA LEU A 314 -15.33 -18.20 -1.71
C LEU A 314 -15.84 -17.80 -0.32
N LEU A 315 -15.04 -18.00 0.72
CA LEU A 315 -15.41 -17.65 2.09
C LEU A 315 -15.76 -16.17 2.22
N ARG A 316 -14.94 -15.28 1.63
CA ARG A 316 -15.22 -13.83 1.58
C ARG A 316 -16.57 -13.56 0.94
N ASP A 317 -16.81 -14.11 -0.24
CA ASP A 317 -18.00 -13.80 -1.02
C ASP A 317 -19.28 -14.38 -0.38
N TRP A 318 -19.19 -15.61 0.15
CA TRP A 318 -20.27 -16.21 0.93
C TRP A 318 -20.59 -15.38 2.16
N LEU A 319 -19.60 -14.96 2.94
CA LEU A 319 -19.83 -14.11 4.11
C LEU A 319 -20.41 -12.75 3.72
N ARG A 320 -20.01 -12.15 2.60
CA ARG A 320 -20.66 -10.92 2.09
C ARG A 320 -22.14 -11.14 1.78
N ALA A 321 -22.50 -12.29 1.24
CA ALA A 321 -23.87 -12.62 0.85
C ALA A 321 -24.76 -13.13 2.00
N ASP A 322 -24.19 -13.74 3.03
CA ASP A 322 -24.94 -14.45 4.08
C ASP A 322 -24.76 -13.80 5.46
N ALA A 323 -25.79 -13.05 5.89
CA ALA A 323 -25.76 -12.36 7.18
C ALA A 323 -25.78 -13.29 8.39
N ALA A 324 -26.43 -14.46 8.28
CA ALA A 324 -26.49 -15.42 9.37
C ALA A 324 -25.12 -16.08 9.58
N ALA A 325 -24.47 -16.48 8.48
CA ALA A 325 -23.11 -17.01 8.53
C ALA A 325 -22.11 -16.01 9.12
N ARG A 326 -22.21 -14.72 8.77
CA ARG A 326 -21.37 -13.68 9.38
C ARG A 326 -21.59 -13.55 10.89
N ALA A 327 -22.85 -13.54 11.33
CA ALA A 327 -23.18 -13.40 12.75
C ALA A 327 -22.61 -14.57 13.55
N GLU A 328 -22.80 -15.80 13.06
CA GLU A 328 -22.24 -17.02 13.65
C GLU A 328 -20.71 -16.96 13.70
N PHE A 329 -20.05 -16.59 12.60
CA PHE A 329 -18.60 -16.48 12.56
C PHE A 329 -18.07 -15.45 13.58
N LEU A 330 -18.77 -14.32 13.74
CA LEU A 330 -18.42 -13.31 14.71
C LEU A 330 -18.50 -13.84 16.16
N GLU A 331 -19.52 -14.63 16.49
CA GLU A 331 -19.63 -15.25 17.81
C GLU A 331 -18.44 -16.18 18.11
N VAL A 332 -18.07 -17.02 17.13
CA VAL A 332 -16.89 -17.91 17.26
C VAL A 332 -15.62 -17.08 17.43
N LYS A 333 -15.43 -16.00 16.66
CA LYS A 333 -14.27 -15.11 16.81
C LYS A 333 -14.20 -14.47 18.20
N ARG A 334 -15.33 -14.06 18.77
CA ARG A 334 -15.38 -13.50 20.14
C ARG A 334 -14.98 -14.53 21.20
N VAL A 335 -15.36 -15.80 21.03
CA VAL A 335 -14.88 -16.90 21.89
C VAL A 335 -13.38 -17.09 21.73
N ALA A 336 -12.90 -17.18 20.49
CA ALA A 336 -11.50 -17.40 20.17
C ALA A 336 -10.57 -16.32 20.75
N VAL A 337 -10.96 -15.04 20.66
CA VAL A 337 -10.20 -13.93 21.27
C VAL A 337 -10.15 -14.05 22.81
N ARG A 338 -11.24 -14.49 23.46
CA ARG A 338 -11.23 -14.69 24.91
C ARG A 338 -10.27 -15.80 25.34
N TRP A 339 -10.16 -16.88 24.56
CA TRP A 339 -9.21 -17.96 24.86
C TRP A 339 -7.77 -17.50 24.63
N ALA A 340 -7.51 -16.86 23.49
CA ALA A 340 -6.18 -16.32 23.16
C ALA A 340 -5.70 -15.23 24.14
N ALA A 341 -6.62 -14.53 24.81
CA ALA A 341 -6.27 -13.53 25.83
C ALA A 341 -5.60 -14.14 27.08
N ALA A 342 -5.73 -15.45 27.31
CA ALA A 342 -5.06 -16.14 28.40
C ALA A 342 -3.55 -16.37 28.13
N ASP A 343 -3.13 -16.30 26.87
CA ASP A 343 -1.75 -16.57 26.48
C ASP A 343 -0.84 -15.35 26.69
N ALA A 344 0.34 -15.61 27.26
CA ALA A 344 1.32 -14.58 27.62
C ALA A 344 2.08 -14.06 26.38
N HIS A 345 2.23 -14.87 25.34
CA HIS A 345 2.96 -14.52 24.12
C HIS A 345 2.02 -14.40 22.92
N THR A 346 2.34 -13.50 22.00
CA THR A 346 1.54 -13.25 20.79
C THR A 346 1.45 -14.48 19.88
N ASP A 347 2.53 -15.25 19.76
CA ASP A 347 2.54 -16.45 18.91
C ASP A 347 1.66 -17.55 19.48
N GLU A 348 1.73 -17.79 20.80
CA GLU A 348 0.83 -18.71 21.52
C GLU A 348 -0.63 -18.29 21.35
N ALA A 349 -0.94 -17.01 21.58
CA ALA A 349 -2.27 -16.44 21.40
C ALA A 349 -2.80 -16.66 19.96
N THR A 350 -1.92 -16.53 18.96
CA THR A 350 -2.28 -16.74 17.55
C THR A 350 -2.64 -18.20 17.27
N VAL A 351 -1.88 -19.15 17.82
CA VAL A 351 -2.16 -20.58 17.71
C VAL A 351 -3.48 -20.94 18.40
N THR A 352 -3.69 -20.47 19.64
CA THR A 352 -4.94 -20.69 20.39
C THR A 352 -6.15 -20.11 19.65
N TYR A 353 -6.01 -18.90 19.10
CA TYR A 353 -7.07 -18.27 18.30
C TYR A 353 -7.42 -19.10 17.06
N ALA A 354 -6.42 -19.56 16.31
CA ALA A 354 -6.64 -20.38 15.12
C ALA A 354 -7.28 -21.73 15.46
N ALA A 355 -6.81 -22.40 16.51
CA ALA A 355 -7.36 -23.67 16.98
C ALA A 355 -8.83 -23.54 17.43
N ALA A 356 -9.20 -22.43 18.07
CA ALA A 356 -10.57 -22.16 18.47
C ALA A 356 -11.52 -21.95 17.27
N LEU A 357 -11.02 -21.44 16.15
CA LEU A 357 -11.80 -21.24 14.92
C LEU A 357 -11.88 -22.51 14.05
N ALA A 358 -10.93 -23.43 14.17
CA ALA A 358 -10.80 -24.59 13.27
C ALA A 358 -12.09 -25.40 13.10
N PRO A 359 -12.87 -25.73 14.16
CA PRO A 359 -14.12 -26.48 14.00
C PRO A 359 -15.18 -25.73 13.18
N TRP A 360 -15.23 -24.40 13.31
CA TRP A 360 -16.14 -23.58 12.51
C TRP A 360 -15.71 -23.56 11.04
N PHE A 361 -14.40 -23.52 10.76
CA PHE A 361 -13.88 -23.58 9.40
C PHE A 361 -14.16 -24.93 8.72
N ASP A 362 -14.15 -26.05 9.45
CA ASP A 362 -14.48 -27.37 8.88
C ASP A 362 -15.93 -27.41 8.38
N LEU A 363 -16.89 -26.96 9.20
CA LEU A 363 -18.30 -26.88 8.82
C LEU A 363 -18.56 -25.76 7.80
N GLY A 364 -17.91 -24.62 7.98
CA GLY A 364 -18.01 -23.45 7.11
C GLY A 364 -17.51 -23.74 5.70
N TYR A 365 -16.50 -24.61 5.55
CA TYR A 365 -16.01 -25.07 4.25
C TYR A 365 -17.13 -25.69 3.40
N GLN A 366 -17.84 -26.67 3.97
CA GLN A 366 -18.93 -27.35 3.28
C GLN A 366 -20.05 -26.37 2.93
N ARG A 367 -20.51 -25.57 3.92
CA ARG A 367 -21.61 -24.60 3.73
C ARG A 367 -21.30 -23.55 2.67
N ALA A 368 -20.06 -23.07 2.61
CA ALA A 368 -19.64 -22.10 1.60
C ALA A 368 -19.68 -22.72 0.20
N TRP A 369 -19.24 -23.97 0.05
CA TRP A 369 -19.29 -24.69 -1.23
C TRP A 369 -20.70 -25.05 -1.67
N GLU A 370 -21.57 -25.46 -0.74
CA GLU A 370 -22.99 -25.64 -1.05
C GLU A 370 -23.66 -24.33 -1.48
N TRP A 371 -23.28 -23.19 -0.86
CA TRP A 371 -23.73 -21.87 -1.30
C TRP A 371 -23.20 -21.55 -2.71
N ALA A 372 -21.95 -21.90 -3.02
CA ALA A 372 -21.37 -21.68 -4.34
C ALA A 372 -22.15 -22.42 -5.43
N GLU A 373 -22.49 -23.69 -5.22
CA GLU A 373 -23.29 -24.48 -6.17
C GLU A 373 -24.68 -23.89 -6.37
N ARG A 374 -25.37 -23.54 -5.28
CA ARG A 374 -26.73 -22.97 -5.35
C ARG A 374 -26.77 -21.59 -6.00
N SER A 375 -25.73 -20.78 -5.80
CA SER A 375 -25.66 -19.42 -6.33
C SER A 375 -25.05 -19.34 -7.73
N GLY A 376 -24.44 -20.42 -8.21
CA GLY A 376 -23.64 -20.40 -9.44
C GLY A 376 -22.36 -19.58 -9.28
N TRP A 377 -21.80 -19.49 -8.06
CA TRP A 377 -20.58 -18.74 -7.81
C TRP A 377 -19.42 -19.28 -8.66
N SER A 378 -18.71 -18.37 -9.30
CA SER A 378 -17.50 -18.65 -10.05
C SER A 378 -16.45 -17.59 -9.74
N LEU A 379 -15.18 -17.98 -9.83
CA LEU A 379 -14.06 -17.06 -9.83
C LEU A 379 -14.06 -16.30 -11.15
N SER A 380 -14.71 -15.14 -11.19
CA SER A 380 -14.56 -14.17 -12.28
C SER A 380 -13.24 -13.41 -12.16
#